data_AF-A0AAU8G968-F1
#
_entry.id   AF-A0AAU8G968-F1
#
_cell.length_a   1.000
_cell.length_b   1.000
_cell.length_c   1.000
_cell.angle_alpha   90.00
_cell.angle_beta   90.00
_cell.angle_gamma   90.00
#
_symmetry.space_group_name_H-M   'P 1'
#
loop_
_entity.id
_entity.type
_entity.pdbx_description
1 polymer ?
#
loop_
_entity_poly.entity_id
_entity_poly.type
_entity_poly.pdbx_seq_one_letter_code
_entity_poly.pdbx_strand_id
1 'polypeptide(L)'
;MSKKALGLLSVGAVLLILAAASGCSDNTAATFQSPQGVAWTSDGRVTPGEYENQLVMSEFFTLNWNSDGKYIYVAMQGTSPYSPGYVALGFLPDDWTAEMKKTNSDMIIGFVAGGVAYATDAMSIDKLTPHPADDRNDVEQLSGSVTGNTTIIEFCRKLDTGDAKDQKLEIGLNKIMWAVGFAATDSGAHPAGGRGYAEIQIK
;
A
#
# COMPACT_ATOMS: atom_id res chain seq x y z
N MET A 1 -66.00 -13.26 -27.36
CA MET A 1 -65.12 -14.33 -26.83
C MET A 1 -63.79 -14.29 -27.58
N SER A 2 -62.68 -13.98 -26.90
CA SER A 2 -61.25 -14.25 -27.24
C SER A 2 -60.71 -13.73 -28.59
N LYS A 3 -59.52 -13.12 -28.76
CA LYS A 3 -58.16 -13.35 -28.21
C LYS A 3 -57.38 -12.02 -28.31
N LYS A 4 -56.79 -11.49 -27.23
CA LYS A 4 -55.41 -11.64 -26.73
C LYS A 4 -54.27 -11.33 -27.71
N ALA A 5 -53.37 -10.48 -27.19
CA ALA A 5 -52.25 -9.76 -27.78
C ALA A 5 -51.03 -10.62 -28.19
N LEU A 6 -50.12 -10.02 -28.96
CA LEU A 6 -48.72 -10.43 -29.00
C LEU A 6 -47.82 -9.17 -29.02
N GLY A 7 -47.13 -8.94 -27.90
CA GLY A 7 -46.12 -7.90 -27.74
C GLY A 7 -44.77 -8.35 -28.30
N LEU A 8 -44.02 -7.42 -28.88
CA LEU A 8 -42.64 -7.59 -29.30
C LEU A 8 -41.73 -7.68 -28.07
N LEU A 9 -40.94 -8.77 -28.01
CA LEU A 9 -39.84 -8.96 -27.06
C LEU A 9 -38.67 -8.06 -27.44
N SER A 10 -38.26 -7.15 -26.55
CA SER A 10 -36.94 -6.52 -26.60
C SER A 10 -35.91 -7.46 -25.95
N VAL A 11 -34.88 -7.82 -26.70
CA VAL A 11 -33.72 -8.53 -26.16
C VAL A 11 -32.85 -7.49 -25.46
N GLY A 12 -32.95 -7.44 -24.14
CA GLY A 12 -32.02 -6.68 -23.30
C GLY A 12 -30.66 -7.37 -23.27
N ALA A 13 -29.62 -6.66 -23.71
CA ALA A 13 -28.24 -7.09 -23.54
C ALA A 13 -27.92 -7.13 -22.03
N VAL A 14 -27.71 -8.32 -21.49
CA VAL A 14 -27.17 -8.50 -20.14
C VAL A 14 -25.67 -8.27 -20.25
N LEU A 15 -25.22 -7.08 -19.84
CA LEU A 15 -23.81 -6.79 -19.65
C LEU A 15 -23.37 -7.54 -18.39
N LEU A 16 -22.77 -8.72 -18.57
CA LEU A 16 -22.20 -9.50 -17.49
C LEU A 16 -20.90 -8.82 -17.05
N ILE A 17 -20.95 -7.99 -16.01
CA ILE A 17 -19.74 -7.49 -15.35
C ILE A 17 -19.16 -8.69 -14.59
N LEU A 18 -18.15 -9.35 -15.16
CA LEU A 18 -17.31 -10.26 -14.39
C LEU A 18 -16.54 -9.41 -13.39
N ALA A 19 -16.94 -9.47 -12.12
CA ALA A 19 -16.06 -9.10 -11.02
C ALA A 19 -14.92 -10.13 -11.00
N ALA A 20 -13.78 -9.80 -11.58
CA ALA A 20 -12.57 -10.57 -11.38
C ALA A 20 -12.20 -10.44 -9.89
N ALA A 21 -12.32 -11.53 -9.15
CA ALA A 21 -11.86 -11.60 -7.78
C ALA A 21 -10.31 -11.64 -7.80
N SER A 22 -9.68 -10.48 -7.86
CA SER A 22 -8.26 -10.32 -7.50
C SER A 22 -8.18 -10.20 -5.98
N GLY A 23 -7.32 -10.98 -5.35
CA GLY A 23 -7.04 -10.82 -3.93
C GLY A 23 -5.68 -11.40 -3.60
N CYS A 24 -4.96 -10.75 -2.71
CA CYS A 24 -3.56 -11.09 -2.38
C CYS A 24 -3.32 -12.53 -1.89
N SER A 25 -4.38 -13.26 -1.53
CA SER A 25 -4.30 -14.48 -0.75
C SER A 25 -4.30 -15.78 -1.56
N ASP A 26 -4.46 -15.73 -2.89
CA ASP A 26 -4.23 -16.90 -3.72
C ASP A 26 -2.78 -16.86 -4.24
N ASN A 27 -1.99 -17.89 -3.95
CA ASN A 27 -0.62 -18.08 -4.49
C ASN A 27 -0.57 -18.17 -6.04
N THR A 28 -1.70 -18.00 -6.72
CA THR A 28 -1.78 -17.55 -8.10
C THR A 28 -1.73 -16.02 -8.08
N ALA A 29 -0.57 -15.44 -8.40
CA ALA A 29 -0.36 -14.00 -8.57
C ALA A 29 -1.68 -13.32 -8.93
N ALA A 30 -2.29 -12.65 -7.95
CA ALA A 30 -3.53 -11.94 -8.14
C ALA A 30 -3.25 -10.91 -9.23
N THR A 31 -3.68 -11.19 -10.46
CA THR A 31 -3.48 -10.25 -11.56
C THR A 31 -4.52 -9.16 -11.40
N PHE A 32 -4.39 -8.37 -10.32
CA PHE A 32 -4.94 -7.03 -10.33
C PHE A 32 -4.37 -6.38 -11.58
N GLN A 33 -5.22 -6.16 -12.57
CA GLN A 33 -4.85 -5.40 -13.74
C GLN A 33 -5.07 -3.95 -13.37
N SER A 34 -4.00 -3.16 -13.42
CA SER A 34 -4.15 -1.73 -13.30
C SER A 34 -5.13 -1.24 -14.38
N PRO A 35 -5.83 -0.11 -14.15
CA PRO A 35 -6.65 0.50 -15.17
C PRO A 35 -5.89 0.82 -16.47
N GLN A 36 -4.56 0.84 -16.44
CA GLN A 36 -3.68 1.09 -17.58
C GLN A 36 -3.26 -0.20 -18.30
N GLY A 37 -3.80 -1.36 -17.89
CA GLY A 37 -3.63 -2.65 -18.58
C GLY A 37 -2.35 -3.40 -18.25
N VAL A 38 -1.57 -2.93 -17.29
CA VAL A 38 -0.39 -3.62 -16.77
C VAL A 38 -0.80 -4.41 -15.54
N ALA A 39 -0.51 -5.72 -15.52
CA ALA A 39 -0.76 -6.53 -14.34
C ALA A 39 0.20 -6.12 -13.24
N TRP A 40 -0.33 -5.88 -12.05
CA TRP A 40 0.49 -5.66 -10.87
C TRP A 40 1.21 -6.93 -10.47
N THR A 41 2.50 -6.81 -10.19
CA THR A 41 3.31 -7.87 -9.60
C THR A 41 4.19 -7.27 -8.52
N SER A 42 4.30 -7.95 -7.39
CA SER A 42 5.33 -7.58 -6.41
C SER A 42 6.65 -8.20 -6.85
N ASP A 43 7.48 -7.45 -7.58
CA ASP A 43 8.78 -7.91 -8.10
C ASP A 43 9.97 -7.00 -7.75
N GLY A 44 9.72 -6.01 -6.90
CA GLY A 44 10.66 -5.00 -6.43
C GLY A 44 10.88 -3.88 -7.43
N ARG A 45 9.95 -3.63 -8.37
CA ARG A 45 10.09 -2.64 -9.44
C ARG A 45 8.78 -1.92 -9.71
N VAL A 46 8.85 -0.61 -9.84
CA VAL A 46 7.71 0.19 -10.30
C VAL A 46 7.72 0.25 -11.82
N THR A 47 6.90 -0.57 -12.47
CA THR A 47 6.78 -0.59 -13.93
C THR A 47 5.86 0.53 -14.41
N PRO A 48 6.18 1.26 -15.50
CA PRO A 48 5.27 2.26 -16.07
C PRO A 48 3.91 1.62 -16.41
N GLY A 49 2.84 2.19 -15.87
CA GLY A 49 1.48 1.68 -16.06
C GLY A 49 1.01 0.71 -14.99
N GLU A 50 1.88 0.22 -14.11
CA GLU A 50 1.53 -0.74 -13.07
C GLU A 50 0.68 -0.12 -11.96
N TYR A 51 0.92 1.16 -11.65
CA TYR A 51 0.20 1.90 -10.62
C TYR A 51 -0.58 3.07 -11.24
N GLU A 52 -1.87 3.16 -10.93
CA GLU A 52 -2.73 4.28 -11.32
C GLU A 52 -2.39 5.54 -10.53
N ASN A 53 -2.11 5.38 -9.23
CA ASN A 53 -1.91 6.48 -8.32
C ASN A 53 -0.44 6.60 -7.92
N GLN A 54 0.04 7.83 -7.87
CA GLN A 54 1.38 8.18 -7.43
C GLN A 54 1.34 9.48 -6.64
N LEU A 55 2.14 9.56 -5.58
CA LEU A 55 2.39 10.77 -4.82
C LEU A 55 3.87 10.89 -4.50
N VAL A 56 4.50 11.92 -5.05
CA VAL A 56 5.87 12.34 -4.70
C VAL A 56 5.77 13.23 -3.46
N MET A 57 6.21 12.74 -2.31
CA MET A 57 6.09 13.46 -1.03
C MET A 57 7.33 14.31 -0.74
N SER A 58 8.48 13.90 -1.27
CA SER A 58 9.73 14.65 -1.24
C SER A 58 10.67 14.15 -2.34
N GLU A 59 11.85 14.76 -2.44
CA GLU A 59 12.94 14.22 -3.27
C GLU A 59 13.40 12.82 -2.82
N PHE A 60 13.08 12.42 -1.59
CA PHE A 60 13.51 11.14 -1.02
C PHE A 60 12.44 10.05 -1.08
N PHE A 61 11.16 10.37 -1.32
CA PHE A 61 10.09 9.39 -1.18
C PHE A 61 8.96 9.59 -2.19
N THR A 62 8.66 8.52 -2.91
CA THR A 62 7.48 8.40 -3.79
C THR A 62 6.67 7.18 -3.38
N LEU A 63 5.38 7.37 -3.18
CA LEU A 63 4.41 6.29 -2.97
C LEU A 63 3.65 6.05 -4.27
N ASN A 64 3.49 4.78 -4.65
CA ASN A 64 2.58 4.37 -5.72
C ASN A 64 1.58 3.38 -5.15
N TRP A 65 0.33 3.46 -5.57
CA TRP A 65 -0.69 2.53 -5.10
C TRP A 65 -1.83 2.29 -6.08
N ASN A 66 -2.46 1.14 -5.90
CA ASN A 66 -3.76 0.78 -6.47
C ASN A 66 -4.67 0.22 -5.38
N SER A 67 -5.95 0.09 -5.70
CA SER A 67 -6.93 -0.64 -4.90
C SER A 67 -7.91 -1.37 -5.82
N ASP A 68 -8.42 -2.51 -5.35
CA ASP A 68 -9.54 -3.24 -5.96
C ASP A 68 -10.81 -3.20 -5.09
N GLY A 69 -10.84 -2.30 -4.11
CA GLY A 69 -11.91 -2.19 -3.13
C GLY A 69 -11.79 -3.18 -1.95
N LYS A 70 -10.85 -4.12 -1.99
CA LYS A 70 -10.58 -5.08 -0.91
C LYS A 70 -9.13 -5.03 -0.42
N TYR A 71 -8.18 -4.84 -1.31
CA TYR A 71 -6.76 -4.70 -1.01
C TYR A 71 -6.22 -3.36 -1.51
N ILE A 72 -5.20 -2.86 -0.82
CA ILE A 72 -4.28 -1.86 -1.35
C ILE A 72 -3.01 -2.57 -1.84
N TYR A 73 -2.55 -2.18 -3.02
CA TYR A 73 -1.30 -2.65 -3.63
C TYR A 73 -0.33 -1.47 -3.62
N VAL A 74 0.84 -1.62 -3.02
CA VAL A 74 1.73 -0.51 -2.67
C VAL A 74 3.13 -0.73 -3.21
N ALA A 75 3.73 0.32 -3.76
CA ALA A 75 5.18 0.45 -3.91
C ALA A 75 5.67 1.71 -3.19
N MET A 76 6.54 1.50 -2.20
CA MET A 76 7.31 2.57 -1.56
C MET A 76 8.68 2.68 -2.22
N GLN A 77 9.00 3.85 -2.78
CA GLN A 77 10.32 4.13 -3.37
C GLN A 77 11.02 5.20 -2.52
N GLY A 78 12.07 4.79 -1.81
CA GLY A 78 12.86 5.68 -0.96
C GLY A 78 14.29 5.80 -1.45
N THR A 79 14.77 7.02 -1.66
CA THR A 79 16.17 7.29 -2.01
C THR A 79 16.83 8.05 -0.89
N SER A 80 17.81 7.46 -0.23
CA SER A 80 18.59 8.13 0.81
C SER A 80 19.87 8.76 0.24
N PRO A 81 20.31 9.93 0.74
CA PRO A 81 21.53 10.57 0.24
C PRO A 81 22.82 9.87 0.68
N TYR A 82 22.76 8.93 1.63
CA TYR A 82 23.95 8.31 2.23
C TYR A 82 24.15 6.85 1.82
N SER A 83 23.07 6.07 1.82
CA SER A 83 23.08 4.61 1.62
C SER A 83 21.67 4.09 1.40
N PRO A 84 21.52 2.87 0.85
CA PRO A 84 20.25 2.15 0.92
C PRO A 84 19.75 2.07 2.36
N GLY A 85 18.45 2.17 2.56
CA GLY A 85 17.87 2.10 3.89
C GLY A 85 16.39 1.75 3.84
N TYR A 86 15.74 1.84 4.98
CA TYR A 86 14.32 1.53 5.05
C TYR A 86 13.44 2.58 4.37
N VAL A 87 12.25 2.14 3.99
CA VAL A 87 11.09 2.95 3.65
C VAL A 87 9.97 2.59 4.61
N ALA A 88 9.27 3.60 5.14
CA ALA A 88 8.16 3.39 6.06
C ALA A 88 6.93 4.14 5.57
N LEU A 89 5.79 3.47 5.67
CA LEU A 89 4.46 4.03 5.50
C LEU A 89 3.67 3.76 6.77
N GLY A 90 3.04 4.78 7.33
CA GLY A 90 2.13 4.63 8.45
C GLY A 90 0.74 5.14 8.10
N PHE A 91 -0.29 4.35 8.39
CA PHE A 91 -1.68 4.73 8.32
C PHE A 91 -2.10 5.39 9.64
N LEU A 92 -2.68 6.57 9.53
CA LEU A 92 -3.03 7.39 10.68
C LEU A 92 -4.51 7.22 11.02
N PRO A 93 -4.89 7.22 12.31
CA PRO A 93 -6.29 7.17 12.70
C PRO A 93 -7.03 8.44 12.25
N ASP A 94 -8.35 8.35 12.13
CA ASP A 94 -9.21 9.46 11.68
C ASP A 94 -9.07 10.72 12.53
N ASP A 95 -8.90 10.55 13.84
CA ASP A 95 -8.75 11.62 14.82
C ASP A 95 -7.31 12.16 14.93
N TRP A 96 -6.40 11.69 14.08
CA TRP A 96 -5.00 12.11 14.12
C TRP A 96 -4.82 13.62 13.97
N THR A 97 -3.94 14.18 14.81
CA THR A 97 -3.43 15.55 14.74
C THR A 97 -1.89 15.58 14.74
N ALA A 98 -1.29 16.67 14.25
CA ALA A 98 0.17 16.82 14.21
C ALA A 98 0.85 16.68 15.59
N GLU A 99 0.14 17.01 16.67
CA GLU A 99 0.60 16.85 18.05
C GLU A 99 0.75 15.39 18.47
N MET A 100 -0.04 14.48 17.88
CA MET A 100 0.07 13.02 18.10
C MET A 100 1.34 12.45 17.48
N LYS A 101 1.89 13.11 16.46
CA LYS A 101 3.09 12.68 15.73
C LYS A 101 2.90 11.26 15.16
N LYS A 102 3.58 10.27 15.74
CA LYS A 102 3.49 8.87 15.34
C LYS A 102 2.61 8.01 16.27
N THR A 103 1.95 8.60 17.26
CA THR A 103 1.15 7.81 18.21
C THR A 103 -0.09 7.24 17.54
N ASN A 104 -0.41 5.97 17.83
CA ASN A 104 -1.53 5.18 17.33
C ASN A 104 -1.52 4.95 15.81
N SER A 105 -0.35 4.98 15.16
CA SER A 105 -0.23 4.66 13.74
C SER A 105 0.11 3.19 13.52
N ASP A 106 -0.66 2.56 12.64
CA ASP A 106 -0.35 1.30 11.96
C ASP A 106 0.77 1.59 10.96
N MET A 107 1.89 0.87 11.01
CA MET A 107 3.05 1.13 10.16
C MET A 107 3.61 -0.13 9.54
N ILE A 108 4.05 0.04 8.30
CA ILE A 108 4.81 -0.95 7.56
C ILE A 108 6.18 -0.36 7.26
N ILE A 109 7.22 -0.99 7.82
CA ILE A 109 8.62 -0.57 7.66
C ILE A 109 9.35 -1.63 6.83
N GLY A 110 9.65 -1.29 5.59
CA GLY A 110 10.29 -2.18 4.64
C GLY A 110 11.76 -1.85 4.40
N PHE A 111 12.60 -2.88 4.22
CA PHE A 111 14.01 -2.74 3.86
C PHE A 111 14.50 -3.98 3.11
N VAL A 112 15.66 -3.86 2.45
CA VAL A 112 16.31 -4.99 1.77
C VAL A 112 17.66 -5.26 2.41
N ALA A 113 17.86 -6.47 2.91
CA ALA A 113 19.11 -6.91 3.51
C ALA A 113 19.57 -8.21 2.86
N GLY A 114 20.83 -8.26 2.40
CA GLY A 114 21.36 -9.45 1.73
C GLY A 114 20.62 -9.85 0.45
N GLY A 115 19.98 -8.90 -0.24
CA GLY A 115 19.16 -9.16 -1.43
C GLY A 115 17.77 -9.72 -1.16
N VAL A 116 17.36 -9.78 0.12
CA VAL A 116 16.04 -10.26 0.55
C VAL A 116 15.25 -9.08 1.10
N ALA A 117 13.99 -8.96 0.72
CA ALA A 117 13.08 -7.97 1.25
C ALA A 117 12.52 -8.40 2.61
N TYR A 118 12.43 -7.44 3.53
CA TYR A 118 11.83 -7.59 4.84
C TYR A 118 10.83 -6.46 5.05
N ALA A 119 9.73 -6.76 5.74
CA ALA A 119 8.78 -5.77 6.20
C ALA A 119 8.42 -6.07 7.66
N THR A 120 8.42 -5.01 8.46
CA THR A 120 7.90 -5.04 9.83
C THR A 120 6.53 -4.38 9.81
N ASP A 121 5.51 -5.15 10.14
CA ASP A 121 4.17 -4.68 10.44
C ASP A 121 4.10 -4.34 11.93
N ALA A 122 3.73 -3.11 12.28
CA ALA A 122 3.87 -2.59 13.64
C ALA A 122 2.88 -1.49 13.96
N MET A 123 2.33 -1.52 15.17
CA MET A 123 1.62 -0.38 15.76
C MET A 123 2.56 0.50 16.60
N SER A 124 2.55 1.79 16.31
CA SER A 124 3.24 2.80 17.12
C SER A 124 2.40 3.20 18.33
N ILE A 125 2.81 2.76 19.52
CA ILE A 125 2.07 3.03 20.76
C ILE A 125 2.35 4.41 21.36
N ASP A 126 3.51 5.03 21.08
CA ASP A 126 3.85 6.37 21.56
C ASP A 126 4.85 7.13 20.66
N LYS A 127 5.31 8.30 21.12
CA LYS A 127 6.16 9.21 20.33
C LYS A 127 7.64 8.81 20.27
N LEU A 128 8.13 8.00 21.21
CA LEU A 128 9.55 7.78 21.48
C LEU A 128 9.97 6.31 21.48
N THR A 129 9.03 5.38 21.65
CA THR A 129 9.36 3.95 21.69
C THR A 129 9.76 3.43 20.31
N PRO A 130 10.61 2.38 20.28
CA PRO A 130 10.77 1.53 19.11
C PRO A 130 9.43 1.00 18.59
N HIS A 131 9.45 0.47 17.37
CA HIS A 131 8.31 -0.07 16.66
C HIS A 131 8.41 -1.61 16.66
N PRO A 132 8.05 -2.28 17.76
CA PRO A 132 8.06 -3.74 17.77
C PRO A 132 7.06 -4.26 16.74
N ALA A 133 7.39 -5.38 16.11
CA ALA A 133 6.46 -6.09 15.23
C ALA A 133 5.17 -6.44 15.98
N ASP A 134 4.05 -6.37 15.26
CA ASP A 134 2.78 -6.84 15.76
C ASP A 134 2.75 -8.37 15.89
N ASP A 135 1.79 -8.85 16.67
CA ASP A 135 1.64 -10.30 16.89
C ASP A 135 1.11 -11.01 15.64
N ARG A 136 0.55 -10.24 14.70
CA ARG A 136 0.10 -10.65 13.38
C ARG A 136 0.77 -9.75 12.34
N ASN A 137 1.09 -10.33 11.19
CA ASN A 137 1.62 -9.60 10.04
C ASN A 137 0.60 -9.69 8.90
N ASP A 138 0.12 -8.54 8.45
CA ASP A 138 -0.90 -8.38 7.42
C ASP A 138 -0.32 -7.97 6.06
N VAL A 139 1.01 -7.91 5.94
CA VAL A 139 1.72 -7.71 4.67
C VAL A 139 1.72 -9.00 3.87
N GLU A 140 1.07 -8.98 2.70
CA GLU A 140 1.02 -10.07 1.73
C GLU A 140 1.87 -9.73 0.49
N GLN A 141 2.37 -10.76 -0.20
CA GLN A 141 3.15 -10.63 -1.45
C GLN A 141 4.29 -9.60 -1.36
N LEU A 142 5.15 -9.71 -0.34
CA LEU A 142 6.28 -8.81 -0.15
C LEU A 142 7.40 -9.06 -1.17
N SER A 143 7.89 -7.99 -1.79
CA SER A 143 9.13 -7.99 -2.56
C SER A 143 9.88 -6.68 -2.35
N GLY A 144 11.12 -6.63 -2.85
CA GLY A 144 11.90 -5.42 -2.75
C GLY A 144 13.23 -5.52 -3.47
N SER A 145 13.76 -4.36 -3.82
CA SER A 145 15.04 -4.24 -4.50
C SER A 145 15.80 -3.00 -4.03
N VAL A 146 17.11 -3.01 -4.29
CA VAL A 146 17.99 -1.85 -4.08
C VAL A 146 18.75 -1.60 -5.37
N THR A 147 18.67 -0.37 -5.87
CA THR A 147 19.49 0.11 -7.00
C THR A 147 20.12 1.44 -6.61
N GLY A 148 21.45 1.50 -6.54
CA GLY A 148 22.13 2.64 -5.94
C GLY A 148 21.73 2.82 -4.48
N ASN A 149 21.25 4.01 -4.10
CA ASN A 149 20.70 4.28 -2.77
C ASN A 149 19.16 4.23 -2.74
N THR A 150 18.53 3.84 -3.84
CA THR A 150 17.07 3.71 -3.92
C THR A 150 16.66 2.32 -3.46
N THR A 151 15.79 2.28 -2.45
CA THR A 151 15.14 1.07 -1.95
C THR A 151 13.69 1.08 -2.42
N ILE A 152 13.24 -0.01 -3.02
CA ILE A 152 11.86 -0.24 -3.41
C ILE A 152 11.33 -1.39 -2.56
N ILE A 153 10.17 -1.18 -1.94
CA ILE A 153 9.42 -2.23 -1.25
C ILE A 153 8.02 -2.27 -1.83
N GLU A 154 7.60 -3.45 -2.25
CA GLU A 154 6.27 -3.69 -2.77
C GLU A 154 5.55 -4.74 -1.94
N PHE A 155 4.27 -4.52 -1.71
CA PHE A 155 3.42 -5.45 -0.98
C PHE A 155 1.96 -5.15 -1.29
N CYS A 156 1.08 -6.02 -0.80
CA CYS A 156 -0.33 -5.69 -0.68
C CYS A 156 -0.88 -6.08 0.68
N ARG A 157 -1.97 -5.43 1.07
CA ARG A 157 -2.63 -5.59 2.37
C ARG A 157 -4.12 -5.36 2.21
N LYS A 158 -4.96 -6.04 2.99
CA LYS A 158 -6.41 -5.78 2.98
C LYS A 158 -6.68 -4.35 3.45
N LEU A 159 -7.69 -3.70 2.88
CA LEU A 159 -8.18 -2.41 3.39
C LEU A 159 -8.74 -2.56 4.81
N ASP A 160 -9.39 -3.68 5.09
CA ASP A 160 -9.83 -4.07 6.43
C ASP A 160 -9.21 -5.42 6.77
N THR A 161 -8.19 -5.40 7.63
CA THR A 161 -7.48 -6.61 8.04
C THR A 161 -8.20 -7.33 9.19
N GLY A 162 -9.06 -6.63 9.94
CA GLY A 162 -9.64 -7.11 11.19
C GLY A 162 -8.62 -7.29 12.33
N ASP A 163 -7.39 -6.76 12.23
CA ASP A 163 -6.51 -6.62 13.40
C ASP A 163 -6.95 -5.40 14.23
N ALA A 164 -6.85 -5.49 15.55
CA ALA A 164 -7.08 -4.36 16.43
C ALA A 164 -5.90 -3.37 16.47
N LYS A 165 -4.72 -3.79 15.99
CA LYS A 165 -3.52 -2.94 15.86
C LYS A 165 -3.41 -2.26 14.50
N ASP A 166 -4.39 -2.49 13.63
CA ASP A 166 -4.39 -1.99 12.27
C ASP A 166 -5.39 -0.86 12.10
N GLN A 167 -5.05 0.11 11.25
CA GLN A 167 -6.02 1.08 10.77
C GLN A 167 -6.78 0.49 9.59
N LYS A 168 -8.11 0.51 9.68
CA LYS A 168 -8.97 0.25 8.53
C LYS A 168 -8.82 1.40 7.54
N LEU A 169 -8.55 1.05 6.28
CA LEU A 169 -8.47 2.00 5.18
C LEU A 169 -9.83 2.14 4.50
N GLU A 170 -10.26 3.37 4.27
CA GLU A 170 -11.54 3.66 3.66
C GLU A 170 -11.40 3.93 2.16
N ILE A 171 -12.42 3.56 1.39
CA ILE A 171 -12.57 4.10 0.03
C ILE A 171 -12.85 5.59 0.17
N GLY A 172 -11.86 6.41 -0.16
CA GLY A 172 -11.84 7.79 0.31
C GLY A 172 -10.43 8.31 0.56
N LEU A 173 -10.41 9.44 1.26
CA LEU A 173 -9.21 10.09 1.72
C LEU A 173 -8.69 9.38 2.98
N ASN A 174 -7.42 9.01 2.99
CA ASN A 174 -6.76 8.38 4.13
C ASN A 174 -5.52 9.18 4.52
N LYS A 175 -5.35 9.44 5.81
CA LYS A 175 -4.17 10.15 6.34
C LYS A 175 -3.02 9.17 6.50
N ILE A 176 -1.83 9.61 6.10
CA ILE A 176 -0.62 8.80 6.20
C ILE A 176 0.56 9.60 6.76
N MET A 177 1.53 8.87 7.29
CA MET A 177 2.89 9.35 7.49
C MET A 177 3.85 8.51 6.65
N TRP A 178 5.04 9.06 6.42
CA TRP A 178 6.06 8.38 5.65
C TRP A 178 7.45 8.71 6.20
N ALA A 179 8.41 7.82 5.98
CA ALA A 179 9.81 8.08 6.26
C ALA A 179 10.75 7.27 5.36
N VAL A 180 11.97 7.78 5.17
CA VAL A 180 13.10 7.07 4.58
C VAL A 180 14.28 7.10 5.55
N GLY A 181 14.91 5.96 5.76
CA GLY A 181 16.12 5.82 6.55
C GLY A 181 17.35 5.61 5.67
N PHE A 182 18.51 5.59 6.31
CA PHE A 182 19.79 5.25 5.66
C PHE A 182 20.39 3.91 6.15
N ALA A 183 19.64 3.14 6.94
CA ALA A 183 20.04 1.82 7.39
C ALA A 183 19.04 0.77 6.87
N ALA A 184 19.54 -0.35 6.37
CA ALA A 184 18.75 -1.50 5.92
C ALA A 184 18.24 -2.32 7.13
N THR A 185 17.50 -1.65 8.00
CA THR A 185 16.93 -2.14 9.26
C THR A 185 15.57 -1.47 9.47
N ASP A 186 14.72 -2.05 10.30
CA ASP A 186 13.39 -1.52 10.67
C ASP A 186 13.41 -0.23 11.52
N SER A 187 14.60 0.26 11.85
CA SER A 187 14.81 1.36 12.77
C SER A 187 16.04 2.16 12.37
N GLY A 188 16.11 3.39 12.85
CA GLY A 188 17.23 4.29 12.61
C GLY A 188 16.79 5.73 12.43
N ALA A 189 17.76 6.57 12.08
CA ALA A 189 17.49 7.96 11.77
C ALA A 189 17.18 8.14 10.28
N HIS A 190 16.40 9.18 10.01
CA HIS A 190 16.01 9.69 8.70
C HIS A 190 16.75 11.01 8.42
N PRO A 191 17.10 11.33 7.16
CA PRO A 191 17.70 12.62 6.81
C PRO A 191 16.72 13.77 7.09
N ALA A 192 17.23 15.02 7.11
CA ALA A 192 16.37 16.19 7.14
C ALA A 192 15.45 16.17 5.91
N GLY A 193 14.13 16.32 6.12
CA GLY A 193 13.15 16.16 5.05
C GLY A 193 12.84 14.71 4.66
N GLY A 194 13.49 13.70 5.26
CA GLY A 194 13.25 12.28 5.01
C GLY A 194 12.05 11.68 5.73
N ARG A 195 11.09 12.51 6.16
CA ARG A 195 9.83 12.09 6.75
C ARG A 195 8.77 13.18 6.65
N GLY A 196 7.50 12.80 6.71
CA GLY A 196 6.40 13.74 6.72
C GLY A 196 5.03 13.09 6.88
N TYR A 197 4.00 13.88 6.61
CA TYR A 197 2.60 13.46 6.57
C TYR A 197 2.01 13.80 5.21
N ALA A 198 1.00 13.06 4.79
CA ALA A 198 0.27 13.29 3.56
C ALA A 198 -1.15 12.70 3.67
N GLU A 199 -1.94 12.91 2.63
CA GLU A 199 -3.22 12.22 2.43
C GLU A 199 -3.18 11.52 1.08
N ILE A 200 -3.75 10.32 1.02
CA ILE A 200 -3.91 9.55 -0.23
C ILE A 200 -5.38 9.28 -0.48
N GLN A 201 -5.75 9.27 -1.76
CA GLN A 201 -7.08 8.87 -2.20
C GLN A 201 -7.05 7.41 -2.60
N ILE A 202 -7.84 6.58 -1.92
CA ILE A 202 -8.15 5.20 -2.33
C ILE A 202 -9.47 5.22 -3.10
N LYS A 203 -9.52 4.51 -4.23
CA LYS A 203 -10.70 4.40 -5.09
C LYS A 203 -11.10 2.94 -5.25
#